data_AF-A0A3Q3J9R7-F1
#
_entry.id   AF-A0A3Q3J9R7-F1
#
_cell.length_a   1.000
_cell.length_b   1.000
_cell.length_c   1.000
_cell.angle_alpha   90.00
_cell.angle_beta   90.00
_cell.angle_gamma   90.00
#
_symmetry.space_group_name_H-M   'P 1'
#
loop_
_entity.id
_entity.type
_entity.pdbx_description
1 polymer ?
#
loop_
_entity_poly.entity_id
_entity_poly.type
_entity_poly.pdbx_seq_one_letter_code
_entity_poly.pdbx_strand_id
1 'polypeptide(L)'
;MKQRLQQQIGEAQSTGRPTGVLQQNRVFLDFFWDLAKPDQEVRLKAVENLIQYLKTHNKADELEYTFKRLVDGLAHTRETARPGFSLALGQVLSAFEDVTLQSVLNRIKEKHNLQTVKKKLVRNAMFGNLFGVLALHQSSRLSKEPQVVLGCVQLLQSLSQHRQHLKDLPMKTMMDILTEVTEVFEEVLLGALQTDLVSAFRTPEQLQLLLVALQRFPQTLKPKKLKKLLGSSTIITTDNIPKLTEVLKMAARSVKKECVLPVVALDLLKLCLKEDSFQLFWNAAIISGLLKEPPGPTHYLSFRLLGSALPLLSVAQLKEVLSGEVMMHYGKHVLSAQVSDRFKLAPEMDTYVSDFLQGCQDSDKQLVVMVGFSSLSNQGYPVVPSVWKVVQHLQPAALQNYVEWLKNMFLQPQMDKLLDFSTRKQKDSQEKREQENSIFRLRKWLVARLASIIDNHQVKKQEGFIMDVAR
;
A
#
# COMPACT_ATOMS: atom_id res chain seq x y z
N MET A 1 20.49 2.04 -51.82
CA MET A 1 19.37 1.48 -51.03
C MET A 1 18.93 2.36 -49.85
N LYS A 2 19.83 3.09 -49.17
CA LYS A 2 19.47 4.00 -48.05
C LYS A 2 18.77 5.32 -48.47
N GLN A 3 18.94 5.79 -49.71
CA GLN A 3 18.26 7.01 -50.18
C GLN A 3 16.81 6.78 -50.66
N ARG A 4 16.43 5.56 -51.07
CA ARG A 4 15.04 5.24 -51.45
C ARG A 4 14.11 5.04 -50.25
N LEU A 5 14.65 4.77 -49.06
CA LEU A 5 13.84 4.65 -47.83
C LEU A 5 13.48 6.01 -47.20
N GLN A 6 14.23 7.08 -47.50
CA GLN A 6 13.88 8.43 -47.04
C GLN A 6 12.81 9.10 -47.91
N GLN A 7 12.68 8.69 -49.17
CA GLN A 7 11.70 9.25 -50.09
C GLN A 7 10.29 8.64 -49.90
N GLN A 8 10.18 7.39 -49.46
CA GLN A 8 8.87 6.77 -49.16
C GLN A 8 8.23 7.20 -47.82
N ILE A 9 8.98 7.90 -46.95
CA ILE A 9 8.43 8.49 -45.72
C ILE A 9 7.82 9.88 -46.02
N GLY A 10 8.13 10.48 -47.18
CA GLY A 10 7.68 11.81 -47.57
C GLY A 10 6.31 11.91 -48.26
N GLU A 11 5.69 10.81 -48.70
CA GLU A 11 4.54 10.88 -49.62
C GLU A 11 3.21 10.33 -49.09
N ALA A 12 3.10 9.96 -47.80
CA ALA A 12 1.84 9.47 -47.23
C ALA A 12 1.14 10.44 -46.25
N GLN A 13 1.45 11.73 -46.32
CA GLN A 13 0.75 12.78 -45.55
C GLN A 13 0.36 13.97 -46.45
N SER A 14 -0.48 13.71 -47.45
CA SER A 14 -1.21 14.76 -48.16
C SER A 14 -2.70 14.44 -48.16
N THR A 15 -3.34 14.50 -46.99
CA THR A 15 -4.79 14.56 -46.88
C THR A 15 -5.19 15.61 -45.84
N GLY A 16 -5.79 16.70 -46.34
CA GLY A 16 -6.47 17.72 -45.55
C GLY A 16 -5.58 18.90 -45.13
N ARG A 17 -5.56 19.97 -45.93
CA ARG A 17 -5.20 21.31 -45.44
C ARG A 17 -6.08 21.65 -44.23
N PRO A 18 -5.53 22.02 -43.07
CA PRO A 18 -6.37 22.42 -41.96
C PRO A 18 -6.74 23.90 -42.13
N THR A 19 -8.04 24.15 -42.07
CA THR A 19 -8.70 25.44 -42.17
C THR A 19 -8.32 26.41 -41.04
N GLY A 20 -8.14 27.69 -41.39
CA GLY A 20 -8.37 28.88 -40.55
C GLY A 20 -7.34 29.24 -39.47
N VAL A 21 -7.00 28.33 -38.54
CA VAL A 21 -6.36 28.69 -37.25
C VAL A 21 -4.83 28.58 -37.27
N LEU A 22 -4.26 27.77 -38.18
CA LEU A 22 -2.86 27.32 -38.12
C LEU A 22 -1.80 28.33 -38.58
N GLN A 23 -2.17 29.52 -39.05
CA GLN A 23 -1.19 30.49 -39.54
C GLN A 23 -0.61 31.42 -38.46
N GLN A 24 -1.13 31.43 -37.22
CA GLN A 24 -0.93 32.60 -36.36
C GLN A 24 0.03 32.55 -35.16
N ASN A 25 0.57 31.42 -34.69
CA ASN A 25 1.65 31.54 -33.68
C ASN A 25 2.52 30.29 -33.50
N ARG A 26 3.77 30.33 -33.99
CA ARG A 26 4.73 29.21 -33.84
C ARG A 26 5.04 28.93 -32.36
N VAL A 27 5.11 29.99 -31.54
CA VAL A 27 5.37 29.90 -30.10
C VAL A 27 4.27 29.10 -29.37
N PHE A 28 3.01 29.34 -29.74
CA PHE A 28 1.87 28.58 -29.19
C PHE A 28 1.95 27.09 -29.52
N LEU A 29 2.36 26.74 -30.74
CA LEU A 29 2.50 25.35 -31.17
C LEU A 29 3.68 24.64 -30.50
N ASP A 30 4.75 25.37 -30.20
CA ASP A 30 5.97 24.84 -29.57
C ASP A 30 5.70 24.32 -28.14
N PHE A 31 4.73 24.88 -27.41
CA PHE A 31 4.32 24.36 -26.11
C PHE A 31 3.91 22.88 -26.18
N PHE A 32 3.14 22.48 -27.19
CA PHE A 32 2.70 21.08 -27.34
C PHE A 32 3.85 20.12 -27.70
N TRP A 33 4.87 20.62 -28.40
CA TRP A 33 6.09 19.86 -28.67
C TRP A 33 6.90 19.65 -27.38
N ASP A 34 6.98 20.67 -26.54
CA ASP A 34 7.69 20.61 -25.27
C ASP A 34 7.00 19.69 -24.26
N LEU A 35 5.66 19.63 -24.24
CA LEU A 35 4.90 18.66 -23.44
C LEU A 35 5.25 17.20 -23.76
N ALA A 36 5.70 16.91 -24.99
CA ALA A 36 6.05 15.57 -25.42
C ALA A 36 7.53 15.19 -25.16
N LYS A 37 8.34 16.12 -24.61
CA LYS A 37 9.76 15.86 -24.28
C LYS A 37 9.89 14.98 -23.03
N PRO A 38 10.96 14.18 -22.94
CA PRO A 38 11.18 13.28 -21.79
C PRO A 38 11.59 14.04 -20.51
N ASP A 39 12.15 15.22 -20.64
CA ASP A 39 12.58 16.08 -19.53
C ASP A 39 11.38 16.63 -18.74
N GLN A 40 11.37 16.46 -17.42
CA GLN A 40 10.26 16.88 -16.57
C GLN A 40 10.18 18.41 -16.42
N GLU A 41 11.31 19.10 -16.26
CA GLU A 41 11.32 20.55 -16.07
C GLU A 41 10.83 21.27 -17.31
N VAL A 42 11.24 20.79 -18.49
CA VAL A 42 10.78 21.34 -19.77
C VAL A 42 9.27 21.18 -19.91
N ARG A 43 8.71 20.03 -19.53
CA ARG A 43 7.26 19.81 -19.55
C ARG A 43 6.52 20.75 -18.60
N LEU A 44 7.00 20.90 -17.36
CA LEU A 44 6.35 21.76 -16.36
C LEU A 44 6.35 23.23 -16.82
N LYS A 45 7.49 23.74 -17.31
CA LYS A 45 7.59 25.09 -17.89
C LYS A 45 6.65 25.27 -19.08
N ALA A 46 6.50 24.26 -19.94
CA ALA A 46 5.58 24.32 -21.07
C ALA A 46 4.11 24.42 -20.63
N VAL A 47 3.71 23.72 -19.56
CA VAL A 47 2.36 23.84 -18.99
C VAL A 47 2.10 25.25 -18.46
N GLU A 48 3.02 25.78 -17.66
CA GLU A 48 2.92 27.14 -17.10
C GLU A 48 2.83 28.20 -18.20
N ASN A 49 3.72 28.12 -19.19
CA ASN A 49 3.76 29.05 -20.31
C ASN A 49 2.50 28.97 -21.18
N LEU A 50 1.98 27.76 -21.42
CA LEU A 50 0.73 27.57 -22.17
C LEU A 50 -0.46 28.23 -21.46
N ILE A 51 -0.58 28.03 -20.14
CA ILE A 51 -1.67 28.64 -19.35
C ILE A 51 -1.54 30.16 -19.34
N GLN A 52 -0.33 30.68 -19.11
CA GLN A 52 -0.08 32.12 -19.10
C GLN A 52 -0.40 32.74 -20.47
N TYR A 53 0.02 32.07 -21.55
CA TYR A 53 -0.26 32.50 -22.91
C TYR A 53 -1.77 32.57 -23.18
N LEU A 54 -2.52 31.50 -22.84
CA LEU A 54 -3.97 31.45 -23.03
C LEU A 54 -4.71 32.51 -22.20
N LYS A 55 -4.31 32.74 -20.94
CA LYS A 55 -4.89 33.78 -20.09
C LYS A 55 -4.66 35.19 -20.63
N THR A 56 -3.49 35.43 -21.23
CA THR A 56 -3.11 36.76 -21.73
C THR A 56 -3.82 37.10 -23.05
N HIS A 57 -3.97 36.14 -23.96
CA HIS A 57 -4.54 36.38 -25.28
C HIS A 57 -6.06 36.18 -25.33
N ASN A 58 -6.61 35.36 -24.43
CA ASN A 58 -8.04 35.10 -24.26
C ASN A 58 -8.81 34.82 -25.58
N LYS A 59 -8.19 34.04 -26.47
CA LYS A 59 -8.75 33.67 -27.78
C LYS A 59 -9.46 32.31 -27.69
N ALA A 60 -10.76 32.30 -27.97
CA ALA A 60 -11.60 31.10 -27.85
C ALA A 60 -11.18 29.97 -28.81
N ASP A 61 -10.70 30.29 -30.01
CA ASP A 61 -10.23 29.33 -31.01
C ASP A 61 -8.91 28.66 -30.62
N GLU A 62 -7.98 29.41 -30.01
CA GLU A 62 -6.73 28.86 -29.47
C GLU A 62 -6.99 27.98 -28.24
N LEU A 63 -7.97 28.34 -27.40
CA LEU A 63 -8.41 27.52 -26.27
C LEU A 63 -9.04 26.20 -26.75
N GLU A 64 -9.95 26.25 -27.71
CA GLU A 64 -10.58 25.08 -28.33
C GLU A 64 -9.53 24.16 -29.00
N TYR A 65 -8.57 24.75 -29.72
CA TYR A 65 -7.45 24.03 -30.30
C TYR A 65 -6.59 23.35 -29.22
N THR A 66 -6.36 24.03 -28.10
CA THR A 66 -5.62 23.47 -26.96
C THR A 66 -6.29 22.22 -26.44
N PHE A 67 -7.59 22.27 -26.14
CA PHE A 67 -8.32 21.09 -25.66
C PHE A 67 -8.26 19.93 -26.67
N LYS A 68 -8.45 20.22 -27.95
CA LYS A 68 -8.32 19.20 -29.01
C LYS A 68 -6.94 18.55 -29.02
N ARG A 69 -5.86 19.35 -28.96
CA ARG A 69 -4.48 18.84 -28.96
C ARG A 69 -4.14 18.05 -27.70
N LEU A 70 -4.56 18.53 -26.53
CA LEU A 70 -4.30 17.87 -25.26
C LEU A 70 -5.03 16.53 -25.20
N VAL A 71 -6.32 16.46 -25.59
CA VAL A 71 -7.09 15.21 -25.64
C VAL A 71 -6.47 14.21 -26.61
N ASP A 72 -6.03 14.65 -27.79
CA ASP A 72 -5.33 13.81 -28.76
C ASP A 72 -3.99 13.26 -28.20
N GLY A 73 -3.27 14.10 -27.43
CA GLY A 73 -2.00 13.76 -26.80
C GLY A 73 -2.09 12.75 -25.66
N LEU A 74 -3.27 12.49 -25.09
CA LEU A 74 -3.44 11.48 -24.02
C LEU A 74 -3.08 10.06 -24.50
N ALA A 75 -3.34 9.76 -25.78
CA ALA A 75 -3.03 8.48 -26.42
C ALA A 75 -1.71 8.50 -27.20
N HIS A 76 -0.78 9.39 -26.84
CA HIS A 76 0.48 9.54 -27.56
C HIS A 76 1.26 8.21 -27.65
N THR A 77 1.93 8.00 -28.79
CA THR A 77 2.68 6.77 -29.07
C THR A 77 3.88 6.61 -28.13
N ARG A 78 4.58 7.71 -27.85
CA ARG A 78 5.63 7.77 -26.82
C ARG A 78 5.00 7.75 -25.43
N GLU A 79 5.32 6.74 -24.64
CA GLU A 79 4.74 6.53 -23.31
C GLU A 79 5.10 7.67 -22.34
N THR A 80 6.32 8.21 -22.45
CA THR A 80 6.82 9.32 -21.62
C THR A 80 6.09 10.65 -21.86
N ALA A 81 5.40 10.81 -22.98
CA ALA A 81 4.66 12.04 -23.29
C ALA A 81 3.25 12.06 -22.66
N ARG A 82 2.63 10.89 -22.46
CA ARG A 82 1.22 10.79 -22.01
C ARG A 82 0.98 11.50 -20.66
N PRO A 83 1.85 11.35 -19.63
CA PRO A 83 1.69 12.08 -18.38
C PRO A 83 1.78 13.61 -18.55
N GLY A 84 2.61 14.09 -19.48
CA GLY A 84 2.74 15.52 -19.80
C GLY A 84 1.44 16.11 -20.33
N PHE A 85 0.82 15.44 -21.30
CA PHE A 85 -0.49 15.85 -21.84
C PHE A 85 -1.61 15.74 -20.82
N SER A 86 -1.60 14.69 -19.98
CA SER A 86 -2.55 14.52 -18.88
C SER A 86 -2.48 15.69 -17.89
N LEU A 87 -1.28 16.03 -17.44
CA LEU A 87 -1.05 17.12 -16.50
C LEU A 87 -1.46 18.46 -17.11
N ALA A 88 -1.02 18.74 -18.34
CA ALA A 88 -1.38 19.97 -19.05
C ALA A 88 -2.90 20.12 -19.15
N LEU A 89 -3.63 19.05 -19.49
CA LEU A 89 -5.09 19.08 -19.57
C LEU A 89 -5.73 19.37 -18.21
N GLY A 90 -5.26 18.73 -17.14
CA GLY A 90 -5.75 18.99 -15.78
C GLY A 90 -5.52 20.43 -15.33
N GLN A 91 -4.33 20.98 -15.59
CA GLN A 91 -4.00 22.36 -15.22
C GLN A 91 -4.75 23.40 -16.05
N VAL A 92 -4.95 23.17 -17.34
CA VAL A 92 -5.80 24.04 -18.19
C VAL A 92 -7.26 23.98 -17.71
N LEU A 93 -7.80 22.80 -17.38
CA LEU A 93 -9.14 22.68 -16.80
C LEU A 93 -9.29 23.38 -15.46
N SER A 94 -8.24 23.37 -14.63
CA SER A 94 -8.21 24.10 -13.36
C SER A 94 -8.20 25.63 -13.60
N ALA A 95 -7.45 26.10 -14.59
CA ALA A 95 -7.31 27.53 -14.89
C ALA A 95 -8.52 28.16 -15.60
N PHE A 96 -9.30 27.37 -16.36
CA PHE A 96 -10.42 27.84 -17.16
C PHE A 96 -11.73 27.17 -16.71
N GLU A 97 -12.37 27.73 -15.68
CA GLU A 97 -13.59 27.16 -15.06
C GLU A 97 -14.82 27.20 -15.99
N ASP A 98 -14.85 28.09 -16.98
CA ASP A 98 -15.94 28.23 -17.95
C ASP A 98 -16.17 26.97 -18.79
N VAL A 99 -15.14 26.13 -18.95
CA VAL A 99 -15.24 24.86 -19.68
C VAL A 99 -15.72 23.78 -18.72
N THR A 100 -16.85 23.16 -19.04
CA THR A 100 -17.43 22.08 -18.22
C THR A 100 -16.61 20.80 -18.33
N LEU A 101 -16.40 20.10 -17.21
CA LEU A 101 -15.69 18.82 -17.22
C LEU A 101 -16.44 17.77 -18.06
N GLN A 102 -17.78 17.82 -18.07
CA GLN A 102 -18.60 16.94 -18.89
C GLN A 102 -18.29 17.04 -20.39
N SER A 103 -18.06 18.26 -20.91
CA SER A 103 -17.71 18.45 -22.33
C SER A 103 -16.38 17.77 -22.68
N VAL A 104 -15.39 17.86 -21.80
CA VAL A 104 -14.07 17.27 -21.99
C VAL A 104 -14.12 15.75 -21.82
N LEU A 105 -14.88 15.23 -20.86
CA LEU A 105 -15.12 13.80 -20.71
C LEU A 105 -15.74 13.19 -21.98
N ASN A 106 -16.72 13.88 -22.59
CA ASN A 106 -17.33 13.43 -23.84
C ASN A 106 -16.30 13.39 -24.98
N ARG A 107 -15.45 14.42 -25.11
CA ARG A 107 -14.36 14.46 -26.11
C ARG A 107 -13.36 13.32 -25.91
N ILE A 108 -13.00 13.01 -24.67
CA ILE A 108 -12.12 11.88 -24.33
C ILE A 108 -12.76 10.56 -24.78
N LYS A 109 -14.03 10.33 -24.41
CA LYS A 109 -14.78 9.12 -24.78
C LYS A 109 -14.93 8.95 -26.28
N GLU A 110 -15.20 10.03 -27.00
CA GLU A 110 -15.33 10.02 -28.46
C GLU A 110 -13.99 9.72 -29.14
N LYS A 111 -12.93 10.47 -28.76
CA LYS A 111 -11.61 10.33 -29.39
C LYS A 111 -10.96 8.98 -29.14
N HIS A 112 -11.12 8.45 -27.93
CA HIS A 112 -10.47 7.21 -27.47
C HIS A 112 -11.45 6.04 -27.38
N ASN A 113 -12.53 6.06 -28.16
CA ASN A 113 -13.51 4.98 -28.17
C ASN A 113 -12.88 3.65 -28.65
N LEU A 114 -12.88 2.64 -27.78
CA LEU A 114 -12.22 1.35 -28.04
C LEU A 114 -12.85 0.55 -29.20
N GLN A 115 -14.11 0.85 -29.57
CA GLN A 115 -14.82 0.16 -30.66
C GLN A 115 -14.51 0.77 -32.04
N THR A 116 -14.25 2.07 -32.11
CA THR A 116 -14.05 2.78 -33.39
C THR A 116 -12.59 2.93 -33.76
N VAL A 117 -11.69 2.92 -32.78
CA VAL A 117 -10.25 3.06 -33.04
C VAL A 117 -9.68 1.86 -33.77
N LYS A 118 -8.71 2.12 -34.66
CA LYS A 118 -7.99 1.07 -35.40
C LYS A 118 -7.36 0.08 -34.41
N LYS A 119 -7.42 -1.23 -34.72
CA LYS A 119 -6.88 -2.32 -33.87
C LYS A 119 -5.47 -2.05 -33.30
N LYS A 120 -4.56 -1.46 -34.10
CA LYS A 120 -3.18 -1.13 -33.69
C LYS A 120 -3.09 -0.02 -32.63
N LEU A 121 -4.12 0.83 -32.51
CA LEU A 121 -4.17 1.97 -31.61
C LEU A 121 -5.04 1.73 -30.38
N VAL A 122 -5.68 0.55 -30.25
CA VAL A 122 -6.54 0.22 -29.11
C VAL A 122 -5.79 0.36 -27.79
N ARG A 123 -4.55 -0.13 -27.70
CA ARG A 123 -3.70 0.06 -26.50
C ARG A 123 -3.50 1.55 -26.18
N ASN A 124 -3.24 2.36 -27.19
CA ASN A 124 -3.04 3.79 -27.00
C ASN A 124 -4.33 4.48 -26.52
N ALA A 125 -5.47 4.11 -27.09
CA ALA A 125 -6.78 4.61 -26.68
C ALA A 125 -7.13 4.19 -25.24
N MET A 126 -6.75 2.98 -24.81
CA MET A 126 -6.89 2.56 -23.40
C MET A 126 -6.11 3.50 -22.46
N PHE A 127 -4.86 3.83 -22.79
CA PHE A 127 -4.10 4.83 -22.04
C PHE A 127 -4.68 6.23 -22.18
N GLY A 128 -5.20 6.60 -23.35
CA GLY A 128 -5.85 7.90 -23.58
C GLY A 128 -7.05 8.12 -22.68
N ASN A 129 -7.91 7.11 -22.51
CA ASN A 129 -9.01 7.15 -21.55
C ASN A 129 -8.52 7.24 -20.10
N LEU A 130 -7.52 6.43 -19.70
CA LEU A 130 -6.97 6.46 -18.34
C LEU A 130 -6.37 7.83 -17.99
N PHE A 131 -5.49 8.37 -18.84
CA PHE A 131 -4.89 9.68 -18.65
C PHE A 131 -5.92 10.80 -18.77
N GLY A 132 -6.97 10.62 -19.57
CA GLY A 132 -8.10 11.55 -19.60
C GLY A 132 -8.82 11.64 -18.25
N VAL A 133 -9.10 10.50 -17.61
CA VAL A 133 -9.70 10.48 -16.27
C VAL A 133 -8.73 11.07 -15.24
N LEU A 134 -7.43 10.77 -15.31
CA LEU A 134 -6.42 11.38 -14.44
C LEU A 134 -6.36 12.90 -14.60
N ALA A 135 -6.46 13.42 -15.82
CA ALA A 135 -6.50 14.86 -16.07
C ALA A 135 -7.74 15.52 -15.44
N LEU A 136 -8.91 14.89 -15.57
CA LEU A 136 -10.15 15.37 -14.95
C LEU A 136 -10.03 15.37 -13.42
N HIS A 137 -9.44 14.32 -12.83
CA HIS A 137 -9.15 14.26 -11.40
C HIS A 137 -8.19 15.37 -10.96
N GLN A 138 -7.05 15.51 -11.65
CA GLN A 138 -6.02 16.53 -11.36
C GLN A 138 -6.51 17.98 -11.48
N SER A 139 -7.62 18.23 -12.17
CA SER A 139 -8.23 19.56 -12.22
C SER A 139 -8.76 20.04 -10.85
N SER A 140 -8.91 19.14 -9.87
CA SER A 140 -9.50 19.39 -8.54
C SER A 140 -10.94 19.93 -8.59
N ARG A 141 -11.60 19.82 -9.75
CA ARG A 141 -12.99 20.25 -9.99
C ARG A 141 -13.98 19.09 -9.96
N LEU A 142 -13.50 17.84 -9.95
CA LEU A 142 -14.33 16.65 -10.09
C LEU A 142 -15.38 16.52 -8.96
N SER A 143 -15.05 16.97 -7.75
CA SER A 143 -15.95 17.04 -6.59
C SER A 143 -17.12 18.02 -6.75
N LYS A 144 -17.15 18.85 -7.81
CA LYS A 144 -18.24 19.78 -8.11
C LYS A 144 -19.25 19.22 -9.13
N GLU A 145 -18.90 18.15 -9.88
CA GLU A 145 -19.69 17.66 -11.02
C GLU A 145 -20.03 16.14 -10.90
N PRO A 146 -21.16 15.75 -10.28
CA PRO A 146 -21.46 14.34 -9.97
C PRO A 146 -21.56 13.42 -11.18
N GLN A 147 -22.12 13.92 -12.28
CA GLN A 147 -22.30 13.16 -13.51
C GLN A 147 -20.96 12.83 -14.17
N VAL A 148 -19.95 13.69 -13.99
CA VAL A 148 -18.60 13.47 -14.50
C VAL A 148 -17.89 12.41 -13.67
N VAL A 149 -18.01 12.45 -12.32
CA VAL A 149 -17.52 11.38 -11.44
C VAL A 149 -18.07 10.02 -11.89
N LEU A 150 -19.38 9.92 -12.08
CA LEU A 150 -20.05 8.71 -12.56
C LEU A 150 -19.47 8.24 -13.90
N GLY A 151 -19.36 9.17 -14.86
CA GLY A 151 -18.85 8.87 -16.19
C GLY A 151 -17.37 8.46 -16.20
N CYS A 152 -16.55 9.00 -15.29
CA CYS A 152 -15.17 8.59 -15.06
C CYS A 152 -15.09 7.18 -14.48
N VAL A 153 -15.89 6.87 -13.46
CA VAL A 153 -15.92 5.54 -12.83
C VAL A 153 -16.36 4.46 -13.81
N GLN A 154 -17.43 4.69 -14.57
CA GLN A 154 -17.89 3.76 -15.62
C GLN A 154 -16.82 3.52 -16.69
N LEU A 155 -16.09 4.58 -17.06
CA LEU A 155 -14.98 4.45 -18.00
C LEU A 155 -13.85 3.60 -17.40
N LEU A 156 -13.45 3.85 -16.16
CA LEU A 156 -12.43 3.07 -15.46
C LEU A 156 -12.84 1.60 -15.28
N GLN A 157 -14.10 1.32 -14.97
CA GLN A 157 -14.66 -0.05 -14.90
C GLN A 157 -14.50 -0.79 -16.24
N SER A 158 -14.79 -0.12 -17.37
CA SER A 158 -14.59 -0.71 -18.70
C SER A 158 -13.10 -1.01 -18.96
N LEU A 159 -12.19 -0.14 -18.50
CA LEU A 159 -10.75 -0.31 -18.65
C LEU A 159 -10.16 -1.40 -17.74
N SER A 160 -10.75 -1.65 -16.57
CA SER A 160 -10.33 -2.71 -15.64
C SER A 160 -10.41 -4.12 -16.25
N GLN A 161 -11.22 -4.32 -17.29
CA GLN A 161 -11.29 -5.58 -18.04
C GLN A 161 -10.00 -5.85 -18.86
N HIS A 162 -9.16 -4.84 -19.07
CA HIS A 162 -7.96 -4.90 -19.92
C HIS A 162 -6.65 -4.92 -19.11
N ARG A 163 -6.59 -5.75 -18.05
CA ARG A 163 -5.44 -5.85 -17.13
C ARG A 163 -4.09 -6.12 -17.82
N GLN A 164 -4.08 -6.82 -18.95
CA GLN A 164 -2.86 -7.09 -19.73
C GLN A 164 -2.11 -5.83 -20.19
N HIS A 165 -2.80 -4.70 -20.32
CA HIS A 165 -2.22 -3.44 -20.77
C HIS A 165 -2.08 -2.41 -19.64
N LEU A 166 -3.13 -2.26 -18.83
CA LEU A 166 -3.22 -1.20 -17.81
C LEU A 166 -2.87 -1.67 -16.40
N LYS A 167 -2.66 -2.98 -16.19
CA LYS A 167 -2.45 -3.58 -14.86
C LYS A 167 -3.54 -3.12 -13.90
N ASP A 168 -3.16 -2.54 -12.76
CA ASP A 168 -4.07 -2.10 -11.70
C ASP A 168 -4.29 -0.58 -11.69
N LEU A 169 -3.82 0.14 -12.72
CA LEU A 169 -3.94 1.60 -12.80
C LEU A 169 -5.39 2.11 -12.79
N PRO A 170 -6.36 1.48 -13.48
CA PRO A 170 -7.75 1.95 -13.45
C PRO A 170 -8.36 1.87 -12.06
N MET A 171 -8.08 0.79 -11.32
CA MET A 171 -8.57 0.62 -9.94
C MET A 171 -7.89 1.59 -8.98
N LYS A 172 -6.58 1.84 -9.14
CA LYS A 172 -5.86 2.87 -8.36
C LYS A 172 -6.48 4.25 -8.56
N THR A 173 -6.71 4.64 -9.80
CA THR A 173 -7.34 5.92 -10.14
C THR A 173 -8.76 6.02 -9.56
N MET A 174 -9.51 4.92 -9.56
CA MET A 174 -10.86 4.87 -8.98
C MET A 174 -10.82 5.07 -7.45
N MET A 175 -9.82 4.48 -6.77
CA MET A 175 -9.60 4.70 -5.35
C MET A 175 -9.20 6.14 -5.04
N ASP A 176 -8.33 6.74 -5.85
CA ASP A 176 -7.94 8.16 -5.69
C ASP A 176 -9.18 9.07 -5.79
N ILE A 177 -10.01 8.87 -6.81
CA ILE A 177 -11.28 9.60 -6.96
C ILE A 177 -12.18 9.41 -5.73
N LEU A 178 -12.34 8.18 -5.24
CA LEU A 178 -13.15 7.89 -4.06
C LEU A 178 -12.64 8.60 -2.79
N THR A 179 -11.33 8.85 -2.69
CA THR A 179 -10.77 9.57 -1.53
C THR A 179 -11.04 11.07 -1.55
N GLU A 180 -11.37 11.65 -2.72
CA GLU A 180 -11.64 13.08 -2.89
C GLU A 180 -13.13 13.43 -2.97
N VAL A 181 -14.00 12.45 -3.24
CA VAL A 181 -15.45 12.66 -3.40
C VAL A 181 -16.15 12.80 -2.03
N THR A 182 -17.07 13.77 -1.92
CA THR A 182 -17.84 14.06 -0.70
C THR A 182 -19.11 13.22 -0.57
N GLU A 183 -19.75 13.25 0.60
CA GLU A 183 -20.95 12.46 0.93
C GLU A 183 -22.14 12.68 -0.04
N VAL A 184 -22.24 13.85 -0.68
CA VAL A 184 -23.34 14.21 -1.59
C VAL A 184 -23.42 13.31 -2.84
N PHE A 185 -22.33 12.62 -3.16
CA PHE A 185 -22.16 11.85 -4.40
C PHE A 185 -22.37 10.35 -4.19
N GLU A 186 -22.69 9.97 -2.96
CA GLU A 186 -22.60 8.60 -2.53
C GLU A 186 -23.60 7.67 -3.24
N GLU A 187 -24.87 8.05 -3.34
CA GLU A 187 -25.89 7.15 -3.89
C GLU A 187 -25.64 6.82 -5.36
N VAL A 188 -25.24 7.83 -6.13
CA VAL A 188 -24.92 7.71 -7.56
C VAL A 188 -23.67 6.84 -7.75
N LEU A 189 -22.65 7.07 -6.92
CA LEU A 189 -21.38 6.35 -6.99
C LEU A 189 -21.52 4.89 -6.55
N LEU A 190 -22.23 4.63 -5.46
CA LEU A 190 -22.53 3.28 -4.99
C LEU A 190 -23.39 2.50 -5.99
N GLY A 191 -24.31 3.18 -6.70
CA GLY A 191 -25.07 2.57 -7.79
C GLY A 191 -24.15 2.07 -8.90
N ALA A 192 -23.18 2.87 -9.33
CA ALA A 192 -22.21 2.47 -10.35
C ALA A 192 -21.25 1.38 -9.88
N LEU A 193 -20.79 1.47 -8.63
CA LEU A 193 -19.84 0.53 -8.04
C LEU A 193 -20.50 -0.77 -7.57
N GLN A 194 -21.83 -0.92 -7.64
CA GLN A 194 -22.54 -2.05 -7.08
C GLN A 194 -21.99 -3.41 -7.55
N THR A 195 -21.66 -3.54 -8.83
CA THR A 195 -21.08 -4.78 -9.40
C THR A 195 -19.70 -5.09 -8.85
N ASP A 196 -18.86 -4.07 -8.66
CA ASP A 196 -17.53 -4.21 -8.05
C ASP A 196 -17.63 -4.55 -6.56
N LEU A 197 -18.55 -3.91 -5.84
CA LEU A 197 -18.77 -4.16 -4.42
C LEU A 197 -19.33 -5.56 -4.16
N VAL A 198 -20.26 -6.05 -4.98
CA VAL A 198 -20.76 -7.44 -4.90
C VAL A 198 -19.65 -8.46 -5.18
N SER A 199 -18.67 -8.09 -6.00
CA SER A 199 -17.52 -8.94 -6.33
C SER A 199 -16.25 -8.64 -5.53
N ALA A 200 -16.37 -7.92 -4.40
CA ALA A 200 -15.24 -7.44 -3.60
C ALA A 200 -14.22 -8.53 -3.22
N PHE A 201 -14.65 -9.78 -3.02
CA PHE A 201 -13.78 -10.87 -2.63
C PHE A 201 -13.05 -11.58 -3.80
N ARG A 202 -13.14 -11.09 -5.04
CA ARG A 202 -12.48 -11.74 -6.18
C ARG A 202 -11.03 -11.32 -6.37
N THR A 203 -10.68 -10.07 -6.07
CA THR A 203 -9.33 -9.53 -6.29
C THR A 203 -8.93 -8.56 -5.17
N PRO A 204 -7.62 -8.40 -4.90
CA PRO A 204 -7.13 -7.45 -3.90
C PRO A 204 -7.64 -6.03 -4.13
N GLU A 205 -7.74 -5.59 -5.39
CA GLU A 205 -8.15 -4.23 -5.73
C GLU A 205 -9.64 -4.00 -5.47
N GLN A 206 -10.49 -5.00 -5.77
CA GLN A 206 -11.92 -4.91 -5.49
C GLN A 206 -12.20 -4.95 -3.98
N LEU A 207 -11.42 -5.72 -3.23
CA LEU A 207 -11.53 -5.71 -1.77
C LEU A 207 -11.07 -4.37 -1.21
N GLN A 208 -9.96 -3.82 -1.69
CA GLN A 208 -9.49 -2.51 -1.28
C GLN A 208 -10.53 -1.42 -1.59
N LEU A 209 -11.18 -1.47 -2.75
CA LEU A 209 -12.26 -0.56 -3.13
C LEU A 209 -13.39 -0.57 -2.08
N LEU A 210 -13.83 -1.77 -1.67
CA LEU A 210 -14.84 -1.94 -0.64
C LEU A 210 -14.37 -1.38 0.72
N LEU A 211 -13.12 -1.63 1.11
CA LEU A 211 -12.56 -1.13 2.38
C LEU A 211 -12.47 0.40 2.39
N VAL A 212 -12.03 1.02 1.30
CA VAL A 212 -12.00 2.49 1.15
C VAL A 212 -13.42 3.05 1.20
N ALA A 213 -14.37 2.43 0.49
CA ALA A 213 -15.76 2.85 0.53
C ALA A 213 -16.36 2.76 1.95
N LEU A 214 -16.04 1.72 2.72
CA LEU A 214 -16.47 1.59 4.12
C LEU A 214 -15.86 2.65 5.04
N GLN A 215 -14.59 3.00 4.81
CA GLN A 215 -13.92 4.04 5.59
C GLN A 215 -14.49 5.43 5.29
N ARG A 216 -14.83 5.71 4.03
CA ARG A 216 -15.34 7.00 3.58
C ARG A 216 -16.83 7.19 3.79
N PHE A 217 -17.60 6.11 3.68
CA PHE A 217 -19.06 6.18 3.76
C PHE A 217 -19.66 5.23 4.81
N PRO A 218 -19.28 5.38 6.09
CA PRO A 218 -19.75 4.49 7.16
C PRO A 218 -21.26 4.58 7.41
N GLN A 219 -21.88 5.73 7.11
CA GLN A 219 -23.31 5.96 7.37
C GLN A 219 -24.25 5.30 6.37
N THR A 220 -23.75 4.91 5.20
CA THR A 220 -24.62 4.41 4.12
C THR A 220 -24.35 2.94 3.85
N LEU A 221 -23.11 2.50 3.97
CA LEU A 221 -22.75 1.08 4.01
C LEU A 221 -23.05 0.44 5.38
N LYS A 222 -24.25 0.71 5.91
CA LYS A 222 -24.75 0.10 7.14
C LYS A 222 -24.86 -1.44 6.97
N PRO A 223 -24.88 -2.20 8.08
CA PRO A 223 -24.99 -3.66 8.06
C PRO A 223 -26.13 -4.21 7.19
N LYS A 224 -27.26 -3.49 7.09
CA LYS A 224 -28.39 -3.88 6.22
C LYS A 224 -28.03 -3.85 4.73
N LYS A 225 -27.24 -2.86 4.30
CA LYS A 225 -26.81 -2.69 2.90
C LYS A 225 -25.70 -3.68 2.58
N LEU A 226 -24.77 -3.90 3.51
CA LEU A 226 -23.76 -4.98 3.41
C LEU A 226 -24.39 -6.35 3.30
N LYS A 227 -25.43 -6.65 4.08
CA LYS A 227 -26.15 -7.92 4.00
C LYS A 227 -26.77 -8.15 2.62
N LYS A 228 -27.25 -7.09 1.96
CA LYS A 228 -27.75 -7.18 0.58
C LYS A 228 -26.64 -7.36 -0.46
N LEU A 229 -25.48 -6.75 -0.26
CA LEU A 229 -24.37 -6.79 -1.23
C LEU A 229 -23.52 -8.06 -1.12
N LEU A 230 -23.18 -8.46 0.11
CA LEU A 230 -22.21 -9.52 0.41
C LEU A 230 -22.84 -10.74 1.08
N GLY A 231 -24.16 -10.71 1.36
CA GLY A 231 -24.86 -11.75 2.12
C GLY A 231 -24.60 -11.71 3.63
N SER A 232 -23.75 -10.80 4.12
CA SER A 232 -23.28 -10.72 5.51
C SER A 232 -23.32 -9.28 6.04
N SER A 233 -23.57 -9.12 7.34
CA SER A 233 -23.65 -7.81 8.00
C SER A 233 -22.30 -7.15 8.26
N THR A 234 -21.24 -7.96 8.25
CA THR A 234 -19.84 -7.59 8.45
C THR A 234 -18.99 -8.28 7.39
N ILE A 235 -17.78 -7.77 7.15
CA ILE A 235 -16.88 -8.38 6.16
C ILE A 235 -16.26 -9.65 6.73
N ILE A 236 -15.85 -9.63 8.00
CA ILE A 236 -15.09 -10.71 8.61
C ILE A 236 -16.05 -11.68 9.29
N THR A 237 -16.42 -12.71 8.54
CA THR A 237 -17.29 -13.80 8.99
C THR A 237 -16.68 -15.14 8.61
N THR A 238 -17.06 -16.21 9.30
CA THR A 238 -16.56 -17.57 9.03
C THR A 238 -16.74 -17.96 7.56
N ASP A 239 -17.84 -17.54 6.93
CA ASP A 239 -18.14 -17.81 5.52
C ASP A 239 -17.25 -17.03 4.54
N ASN A 240 -16.82 -15.83 4.93
CA ASN A 240 -15.98 -14.97 4.10
C ASN A 240 -14.48 -15.23 4.29
N ILE A 241 -14.05 -15.79 5.43
CA ILE A 241 -12.64 -16.05 5.74
C ILE A 241 -11.89 -16.79 4.61
N PRO A 242 -12.42 -17.88 4.01
CA PRO A 242 -11.71 -18.56 2.93
C PRO A 242 -11.43 -17.65 1.73
N LYS A 243 -12.41 -16.81 1.36
CA LYS A 243 -12.27 -15.87 0.24
C LYS A 243 -11.28 -14.75 0.58
N LEU A 244 -11.36 -14.20 1.80
CA LEU A 244 -10.43 -13.18 2.31
C LEU A 244 -9.00 -13.71 2.31
N THR A 245 -8.82 -14.96 2.73
CA THR A 245 -7.52 -15.63 2.76
C THR A 245 -6.94 -15.71 1.35
N GLU A 246 -7.71 -16.18 0.37
CA GLU A 246 -7.25 -16.26 -1.02
C GLU A 246 -6.91 -14.88 -1.61
N VAL A 247 -7.71 -13.84 -1.31
CA VAL A 247 -7.38 -12.46 -1.72
C VAL A 247 -6.06 -11.99 -1.09
N LEU A 248 -5.83 -12.26 0.18
CA LEU A 248 -4.56 -11.94 0.85
C LEU A 248 -3.38 -12.69 0.22
N LYS A 249 -3.56 -13.95 -0.19
CA LYS A 249 -2.53 -14.71 -0.93
C LYS A 249 -2.23 -14.07 -2.29
N MET A 250 -3.25 -13.63 -3.03
CA MET A 250 -3.08 -12.91 -4.30
C MET A 250 -2.30 -11.61 -4.08
N ALA A 251 -2.68 -10.83 -3.06
CA ALA A 251 -2.00 -9.59 -2.71
C ALA A 251 -0.54 -9.82 -2.30
N ALA A 252 -0.25 -10.87 -1.53
CA ALA A 252 1.12 -11.22 -1.14
C ALA A 252 1.99 -11.55 -2.37
N ARG A 253 1.43 -12.27 -3.35
CA ARG A 253 2.14 -12.66 -4.58
C ARG A 253 2.39 -11.47 -5.50
N SER A 254 1.51 -10.48 -5.53
CA SER A 254 1.69 -9.29 -6.38
C SER A 254 2.82 -8.38 -5.91
N VAL A 255 3.07 -8.29 -4.59
CA VAL A 255 4.15 -7.48 -3.99
C VAL A 255 5.44 -8.27 -3.70
N LYS A 256 5.63 -9.42 -4.36
CA LYS A 256 6.78 -10.31 -4.11
C LYS A 256 8.13 -9.61 -4.32
N LYS A 257 8.22 -8.65 -5.25
CA LYS A 257 9.48 -7.97 -5.58
C LYS A 257 9.75 -6.80 -4.66
N GLU A 258 8.68 -6.07 -4.34
CA GLU A 258 8.67 -4.88 -3.50
C GLU A 258 8.92 -5.26 -2.03
N CYS A 259 8.53 -6.48 -1.62
CA CYS A 259 8.70 -6.97 -0.26
C CYS A 259 8.06 -6.07 0.80
N VAL A 260 6.87 -5.53 0.49
CA VAL A 260 6.10 -4.65 1.38
C VAL A 260 4.82 -5.31 1.89
N LEU A 261 4.18 -4.72 2.90
CA LEU A 261 2.83 -5.07 3.32
C LEU A 261 1.80 -4.47 2.34
N PRO A 262 0.93 -5.29 1.68
CA PRO A 262 -0.16 -4.75 0.87
C PRO A 262 -1.13 -3.91 1.70
N VAL A 263 -1.57 -2.77 1.17
CA VAL A 263 -2.52 -1.86 1.83
C VAL A 263 -3.80 -2.58 2.27
N VAL A 264 -4.32 -3.47 1.41
CA VAL A 264 -5.50 -4.29 1.71
C VAL A 264 -5.35 -5.16 2.95
N ALA A 265 -4.15 -5.66 3.24
CA ALA A 265 -3.90 -6.47 4.42
C ALA A 265 -3.94 -5.62 5.69
N LEU A 266 -3.37 -4.41 5.64
CA LEU A 266 -3.39 -3.46 6.75
C LEU A 266 -4.81 -2.93 7.02
N ASP A 267 -5.56 -2.60 5.97
CA ASP A 267 -6.92 -2.08 6.11
C ASP A 267 -7.90 -3.16 6.60
N LEU A 268 -7.71 -4.42 6.20
CA LEU A 268 -8.46 -5.55 6.79
C LEU A 268 -8.14 -5.74 8.27
N LEU A 269 -6.88 -5.61 8.68
CA LEU A 269 -6.50 -5.68 10.09
C LEU A 269 -7.15 -4.55 10.90
N LYS A 270 -7.19 -3.32 10.37
CA LYS A 270 -7.91 -2.22 11.03
C LYS A 270 -9.42 -2.49 11.10
N LEU A 271 -10.00 -3.07 10.04
CA LEU A 271 -11.42 -3.40 10.02
C LEU A 271 -11.77 -4.49 11.03
N CYS A 272 -10.93 -5.53 11.18
CA CYS A 272 -11.21 -6.62 12.12
C CYS A 272 -11.25 -6.15 13.58
N LEU A 273 -10.47 -5.13 13.92
CA LEU A 273 -10.52 -4.49 15.23
C LEU A 273 -11.80 -3.66 15.40
N LYS A 274 -12.29 -3.01 14.34
CA LYS A 274 -13.57 -2.27 14.36
C LYS A 274 -14.79 -3.19 14.45
N GLU A 275 -14.73 -4.34 13.80
CA GLU A 275 -15.80 -5.36 13.81
C GLU A 275 -15.73 -6.33 15.00
N ASP A 276 -14.83 -6.10 15.97
CA ASP A 276 -14.55 -7.00 17.10
C ASP A 276 -14.34 -8.47 16.69
N SER A 277 -13.74 -8.65 15.51
CA SER A 277 -13.57 -9.95 14.84
C SER A 277 -12.10 -10.32 14.69
N PHE A 278 -11.22 -9.69 15.47
CA PHE A 278 -9.77 -9.90 15.44
C PHE A 278 -9.39 -11.37 15.64
N GLN A 279 -10.01 -12.04 16.62
CA GLN A 279 -9.75 -13.44 16.94
C GLN A 279 -10.01 -14.36 15.75
N LEU A 280 -11.18 -14.21 15.13
CA LEU A 280 -11.55 -14.99 13.96
C LEU A 280 -10.59 -14.74 12.80
N PHE A 281 -10.27 -13.46 12.54
CA PHE A 281 -9.34 -13.08 11.47
C PHE A 281 -7.94 -13.66 11.71
N TRP A 282 -7.38 -13.49 12.91
CA TRP A 282 -6.03 -13.92 13.24
C TRP A 282 -5.89 -15.44 13.19
N ASN A 283 -6.81 -16.17 13.82
CA ASN A 283 -6.73 -17.63 13.91
C ASN A 283 -7.07 -18.32 12.57
N ALA A 284 -8.10 -17.84 11.87
CA ALA A 284 -8.60 -18.52 10.69
C ALA A 284 -7.91 -18.04 9.40
N ALA A 285 -7.73 -16.73 9.18
CA ALA A 285 -7.08 -16.22 7.97
C ALA A 285 -5.55 -16.23 8.07
N ILE A 286 -4.98 -15.78 9.19
CA ILE A 286 -3.52 -15.64 9.32
C ILE A 286 -2.87 -16.98 9.69
N ILE A 287 -3.22 -17.55 10.85
CA ILE A 287 -2.60 -18.80 11.32
C ILE A 287 -3.01 -19.99 10.44
N SER A 288 -4.31 -20.21 10.26
CA SER A 288 -4.80 -21.36 9.49
C SER A 288 -4.72 -21.18 7.98
N GLY A 289 -4.55 -19.96 7.48
CA GLY A 289 -4.50 -19.63 6.06
C GLY A 289 -3.10 -19.30 5.56
N LEU A 290 -2.61 -18.10 5.89
CA LEU A 290 -1.35 -17.56 5.35
C LEU A 290 -0.10 -18.26 5.91
N LEU A 291 -0.07 -18.56 7.21
CA LEU A 291 1.10 -19.13 7.89
C LEU A 291 1.38 -20.59 7.48
N LYS A 292 0.33 -21.36 7.16
CA LYS A 292 0.45 -22.75 6.71
C LYS A 292 1.05 -22.91 5.32
N GLU A 293 1.12 -21.83 4.54
CA GLU A 293 1.75 -21.85 3.22
C GLU A 293 3.28 -22.02 3.35
N PRO A 294 3.92 -22.62 2.33
CA PRO A 294 5.38 -22.79 2.33
C PRO A 294 6.10 -21.44 2.41
N PRO A 295 7.35 -21.40 2.91
CA PRO A 295 8.15 -20.18 3.00
C PRO A 295 8.18 -19.42 1.66
N GLY A 296 7.69 -18.17 1.70
CA GLY A 296 7.44 -17.37 0.51
C GLY A 296 6.63 -16.11 0.84
N PRO A 297 6.18 -15.36 -0.19
CA PRO A 297 5.52 -14.07 0.02
C PRO A 297 4.31 -14.14 0.94
N THR A 298 3.49 -15.18 0.79
CA THR A 298 2.31 -15.41 1.62
C THR A 298 2.67 -15.71 3.07
N HIS A 299 3.64 -16.60 3.29
CA HIS A 299 4.11 -16.95 4.63
C HIS A 299 4.67 -15.71 5.36
N TYR A 300 5.52 -14.94 4.66
CA TYR A 300 6.14 -13.74 5.21
C TYR A 300 5.16 -12.58 5.42
N LEU A 301 4.04 -12.54 4.70
CA LEU A 301 2.96 -11.58 4.96
C LEU A 301 2.43 -11.71 6.39
N SER A 302 2.35 -12.92 6.94
CA SER A 302 1.95 -13.16 8.34
C SER A 302 2.88 -12.43 9.33
N PHE A 303 4.18 -12.40 9.06
CA PHE A 303 5.16 -11.72 9.90
C PHE A 303 5.10 -10.19 9.75
N ARG A 304 4.84 -9.68 8.53
CA ARG A 304 4.60 -8.24 8.34
C ARG A 304 3.35 -7.76 9.04
N LEU A 305 2.29 -8.57 9.00
CA LEU A 305 1.05 -8.31 9.75
C LEU A 305 1.29 -8.33 11.25
N LEU A 306 2.13 -9.24 11.78
CA LEU A 306 2.55 -9.22 13.18
C LEU A 306 3.19 -7.88 13.55
N GLY A 307 4.18 -7.41 12.77
CA GLY A 307 4.85 -6.13 13.04
C GLY A 307 3.92 -4.93 12.92
N SER A 308 3.09 -4.88 11.88
CA SER A 308 2.14 -3.78 11.65
C SER A 308 0.94 -3.78 12.61
N ALA A 309 0.66 -4.90 13.26
CA ALA A 309 -0.40 -4.99 14.27
C ALA A 309 0.00 -4.37 15.62
N LEU A 310 1.29 -4.33 15.96
CA LEU A 310 1.78 -3.86 17.26
C LEU A 310 1.13 -2.55 17.75
N PRO A 311 1.07 -1.46 16.95
CA PRO A 311 0.45 -0.21 17.40
C PRO A 311 -1.08 -0.26 17.51
N LEU A 312 -1.73 -1.23 16.86
CA LEU A 312 -3.19 -1.30 16.75
C LEU A 312 -3.84 -2.15 17.85
N LEU A 313 -3.09 -3.08 18.44
CA LEU A 313 -3.62 -4.07 19.37
C LEU A 313 -3.74 -3.54 20.81
N SER A 314 -4.72 -4.09 21.53
CA SER A 314 -4.81 -3.97 22.99
C SER A 314 -3.73 -4.81 23.69
N VAL A 315 -3.49 -4.55 24.98
CA VAL A 315 -2.52 -5.32 25.79
C VAL A 315 -2.82 -6.83 25.78
N ALA A 316 -4.09 -7.22 25.87
CA ALA A 316 -4.49 -8.63 25.85
C ALA A 316 -4.18 -9.28 24.49
N GLN A 317 -4.54 -8.61 23.39
CA GLN A 317 -4.26 -9.09 22.04
C GLN A 317 -2.75 -9.15 21.75
N LEU A 318 -1.97 -8.18 22.23
CA LEU A 318 -0.50 -8.21 22.10
C LEU A 318 0.09 -9.44 22.78
N LYS A 319 -0.32 -9.73 24.02
CA LYS A 319 0.15 -10.91 24.76
C LYS A 319 -0.14 -12.18 23.99
N GLU A 320 -1.37 -12.32 23.50
CA GLU A 320 -1.79 -13.50 22.75
C GLU A 320 -0.97 -13.68 21.46
N VAL A 321 -0.88 -12.63 20.64
CA VAL A 321 -0.20 -12.67 19.34
C VAL A 321 1.30 -12.93 19.50
N LEU A 322 1.95 -12.32 20.50
CA LEU A 322 3.38 -12.50 20.78
C LEU A 322 3.69 -13.84 21.46
N SER A 323 2.70 -14.52 22.04
CA SER A 323 2.82 -15.90 22.54
C SER A 323 2.38 -16.95 21.51
N GLY A 324 1.91 -16.51 20.33
CA GLY A 324 1.24 -17.37 19.35
C GLY A 324 2.14 -18.01 18.29
N GLU A 325 1.51 -18.77 17.40
CA GLU A 325 2.19 -19.53 16.34
C GLU A 325 2.96 -18.65 15.35
N VAL A 326 2.44 -17.47 15.01
CA VAL A 326 3.09 -16.54 14.07
C VAL A 326 4.45 -16.10 14.62
N MET A 327 4.53 -15.77 15.92
CA MET A 327 5.76 -15.35 16.58
C MET A 327 6.77 -16.51 16.66
N MET A 328 6.31 -17.72 16.98
CA MET A 328 7.17 -18.92 16.96
C MET A 328 7.73 -19.19 15.56
N HIS A 329 6.91 -19.07 14.50
CA HIS A 329 7.36 -19.26 13.12
C HIS A 329 8.31 -18.16 12.66
N TYR A 330 8.10 -16.92 13.10
CA TYR A 330 9.06 -15.84 12.89
C TYR A 330 10.43 -16.20 13.49
N GLY A 331 10.48 -16.70 14.72
CA GLY A 331 11.73 -17.15 15.34
C GLY A 331 12.45 -18.25 14.54
N LYS A 332 11.71 -19.26 14.09
CA LYS A 332 12.25 -20.31 13.20
C LYS A 332 12.81 -19.72 11.90
N HIS A 333 12.11 -18.74 11.32
CA HIS A 333 12.56 -18.06 10.13
C HIS A 333 13.88 -17.32 10.36
N VAL A 334 13.98 -16.50 11.42
CA VAL A 334 15.19 -15.73 11.76
C VAL A 334 16.43 -16.61 11.83
N LEU A 335 16.36 -17.77 12.50
CA LEU A 335 17.48 -18.71 12.57
C LEU A 335 17.78 -19.35 11.22
N SER A 336 16.74 -19.78 10.49
CA SER A 336 16.93 -20.41 9.18
C SER A 336 17.49 -19.44 8.13
N ALA A 337 17.27 -18.13 8.30
CA ALA A 337 17.70 -17.08 7.39
C ALA A 337 19.13 -16.55 7.68
N GLN A 338 19.82 -17.11 8.68
CA GLN A 338 21.23 -16.78 8.95
C GLN A 338 22.18 -17.28 7.85
N VAL A 339 21.78 -18.32 7.10
CA VAL A 339 22.50 -18.83 5.93
C VAL A 339 22.55 -17.74 4.85
N SER A 340 23.71 -17.58 4.19
CA SER A 340 23.87 -16.65 3.07
C SER A 340 22.79 -16.88 2.00
N ASP A 341 22.41 -15.81 1.30
CA ASP A 341 21.44 -15.80 0.19
C ASP A 341 19.96 -16.04 0.54
N ARG A 342 19.60 -16.19 1.82
CA ARG A 342 18.20 -16.26 2.24
C ARG A 342 17.61 -14.88 2.53
N PHE A 343 16.32 -14.73 2.24
CA PHE A 343 15.56 -13.53 2.59
C PHE A 343 15.50 -13.36 4.11
N LYS A 344 15.83 -12.16 4.61
CA LYS A 344 15.90 -11.83 6.03
C LYS A 344 14.81 -10.83 6.39
N LEU A 345 13.85 -11.26 7.20
CA LEU A 345 12.79 -10.38 7.70
C LEU A 345 13.15 -9.67 9.02
N ALA A 346 14.22 -10.09 9.71
CA ALA A 346 14.61 -9.51 11.01
C ALA A 346 14.83 -7.99 10.97
N PRO A 347 15.54 -7.40 9.97
CA PRO A 347 15.70 -5.95 9.89
C PRO A 347 14.37 -5.19 9.69
N GLU A 348 13.44 -5.79 8.94
CA GLU A 348 12.09 -5.22 8.74
C GLU A 348 11.31 -5.23 10.07
N MET A 349 11.40 -6.34 10.83
CA MET A 349 10.77 -6.46 12.14
C MET A 349 11.37 -5.49 13.17
N ASP A 350 12.69 -5.31 13.17
CA ASP A 350 13.35 -4.32 14.03
C ASP A 350 12.81 -2.91 13.78
N THR A 351 12.51 -2.58 12.51
CA THR A 351 11.90 -1.30 12.14
C THR A 351 10.48 -1.19 12.70
N TYR A 352 9.63 -2.21 12.52
CA TYR A 352 8.26 -2.21 13.09
C TYR A 352 8.27 -2.04 14.62
N VAL A 353 9.15 -2.74 15.32
CA VAL A 353 9.25 -2.64 16.79
C VAL A 353 9.80 -1.27 17.20
N SER A 354 10.81 -0.75 16.50
CA SER A 354 11.37 0.57 16.78
C SER A 354 10.33 1.67 16.61
N ASP A 355 9.61 1.67 15.48
CA ASP A 355 8.57 2.66 15.18
C ASP A 355 7.41 2.57 16.19
N PHE A 356 7.01 1.36 16.56
CA PHE A 356 6.02 1.14 17.61
C PHE A 356 6.47 1.72 18.95
N LEU A 357 7.67 1.38 19.43
CA LEU A 357 8.15 1.86 20.73
C LEU A 357 8.32 3.38 20.74
N GLN A 358 8.81 3.96 19.64
CA GLN A 358 8.97 5.40 19.50
C GLN A 358 7.62 6.15 19.51
N GLY A 359 6.58 5.58 18.89
CA GLY A 359 5.24 6.16 18.85
C GLY A 359 4.36 5.84 20.06
N CYS A 360 4.68 4.82 20.85
CA CYS A 360 3.85 4.34 21.94
C CYS A 360 4.12 5.08 23.26
N GLN A 361 3.07 5.67 23.84
CA GLN A 361 3.13 6.32 25.16
C GLN A 361 2.72 5.38 26.30
N ASP A 362 2.10 4.24 25.98
CA ASP A 362 1.60 3.26 26.94
C ASP A 362 2.74 2.31 27.37
N SER A 363 3.17 2.47 28.63
CA SER A 363 4.28 1.69 29.20
C SER A 363 3.98 0.19 29.29
N ASP A 364 2.72 -0.20 29.50
CA ASP A 364 2.34 -1.61 29.60
C ASP A 364 2.40 -2.28 28.23
N LYS A 365 1.96 -1.58 27.18
CA LYS A 365 2.11 -2.09 25.80
C LYS A 365 3.58 -2.20 25.41
N GLN A 366 4.40 -1.20 25.72
CA GLN A 366 5.85 -1.26 25.47
C GLN A 366 6.48 -2.47 26.17
N LEU A 367 6.16 -2.68 27.45
CA LEU A 367 6.65 -3.81 28.23
C LEU A 367 6.25 -5.15 27.62
N VAL A 368 4.97 -5.32 27.25
CA VAL A 368 4.48 -6.56 26.65
C VAL A 368 5.21 -6.89 25.35
N VAL A 369 5.44 -5.89 24.49
CA VAL A 369 6.20 -6.09 23.25
C VAL A 369 7.65 -6.48 23.54
N MET A 370 8.32 -5.76 24.44
CA MET A 370 9.71 -6.06 24.80
C MET A 370 9.88 -7.47 25.37
N VAL A 371 8.99 -7.85 26.30
CA VAL A 371 8.99 -9.19 26.90
C VAL A 371 8.65 -10.24 25.84
N GLY A 372 7.60 -10.05 25.04
CA GLY A 372 7.19 -11.02 24.01
C GLY A 372 8.31 -11.35 23.02
N PHE A 373 9.04 -10.34 22.52
CA PHE A 373 10.20 -10.57 21.66
C PHE A 373 11.40 -11.17 22.39
N SER A 374 11.63 -10.82 23.65
CA SER A 374 12.71 -11.39 24.47
C SER A 374 12.43 -12.84 24.90
N SER A 375 11.16 -13.22 25.00
CA SER A 375 10.71 -14.55 25.37
C SER A 375 10.76 -15.56 24.21
N LEU A 376 10.87 -15.09 22.97
CA LEU A 376 11.04 -15.97 21.80
C LEU A 376 12.47 -16.53 21.78
N SER A 377 12.62 -17.81 22.09
CA SER A 377 13.93 -18.43 22.25
C SER A 377 14.08 -19.73 21.47
N ASN A 378 15.34 -20.11 21.21
CA ASN A 378 15.70 -21.42 20.69
C ASN A 378 16.60 -22.14 21.68
N GLN A 379 16.08 -23.19 22.33
CA GLN A 379 16.75 -23.90 23.41
C GLN A 379 17.28 -22.94 24.48
N GLY A 380 16.40 -22.04 24.94
CA GLY A 380 16.71 -21.04 25.97
C GLY A 380 17.56 -19.85 25.53
N TYR A 381 18.01 -19.77 24.28
CA TYR A 381 18.70 -18.58 23.76
C TYR A 381 17.72 -17.67 23.01
N PRO A 382 17.41 -16.45 23.50
CA PRO A 382 16.52 -15.54 22.80
C PRO A 382 16.96 -15.23 21.37
N VAL A 383 15.99 -15.13 20.46
CA VAL A 383 16.22 -14.87 19.03
C VAL A 383 16.67 -13.43 18.81
N VAL A 384 16.20 -12.50 19.64
CA VAL A 384 16.61 -11.10 19.61
C VAL A 384 18.09 -10.95 20.03
N PRO A 385 18.83 -10.00 19.42
CA PRO A 385 20.22 -9.77 19.81
C PRO A 385 20.30 -9.18 21.23
N SER A 386 21.39 -9.48 21.95
CA SER A 386 21.63 -8.89 23.28
C SER A 386 21.73 -7.36 23.19
N VAL A 387 22.39 -6.86 22.14
CA VAL A 387 22.40 -5.43 21.78
C VAL A 387 21.28 -5.16 20.78
N TRP A 388 20.15 -4.68 21.29
CA TRP A 388 18.98 -4.34 20.50
C TRP A 388 18.62 -2.88 20.71
N LYS A 389 18.78 -2.06 19.66
CA LYS A 389 18.72 -0.59 19.74
C LYS A 389 17.34 -0.06 20.15
N VAL A 390 16.27 -0.80 19.87
CA VAL A 390 14.88 -0.39 20.10
C VAL A 390 14.60 0.01 21.57
N VAL A 391 15.42 -0.48 22.52
CA VAL A 391 15.34 -0.14 23.96
C VAL A 391 15.44 1.36 24.22
N GLN A 392 16.15 2.10 23.37
CA GLN A 392 16.31 3.56 23.50
C GLN A 392 14.98 4.32 23.47
N HIS A 393 13.92 3.70 22.93
CA HIS A 393 12.59 4.29 22.82
C HIS A 393 11.67 3.95 24.02
N LEU A 394 12.14 3.15 24.98
CA LEU A 394 11.32 2.81 26.15
C LEU A 394 11.09 4.00 27.06
N GLN A 395 9.85 4.15 27.52
CA GLN A 395 9.51 5.04 28.60
C GLN A 395 10.17 4.57 29.90
N PRO A 396 10.49 5.49 30.83
CA PRO A 396 11.19 5.14 32.07
C PRO A 396 10.52 4.00 32.87
N ALA A 397 9.19 4.01 32.98
CA ALA A 397 8.44 2.97 33.67
C ALA A 397 8.53 1.60 32.96
N ALA A 398 8.37 1.59 31.63
CA ALA A 398 8.52 0.36 30.83
C ALA A 398 9.94 -0.21 30.91
N LEU A 399 10.95 0.66 30.89
CA LEU A 399 12.36 0.27 31.03
C LEU A 399 12.62 -0.37 32.39
N GLN A 400 12.12 0.23 33.48
CA GLN A 400 12.27 -0.30 34.83
C GLN A 400 11.63 -1.68 34.95
N ASN A 401 10.39 -1.83 34.53
CA ASN A 401 9.67 -3.10 34.59
C ASN A 401 10.31 -4.18 33.69
N TYR A 402 10.86 -3.78 32.54
CA TYR A 402 11.57 -4.72 31.66
C TYR A 402 12.88 -5.21 32.28
N VAL A 403 13.64 -4.33 32.94
CA VAL A 403 14.86 -4.73 33.67
C VAL A 403 14.53 -5.59 34.88
N GLU A 404 13.47 -5.29 35.62
CA GLU A 404 12.99 -6.15 36.70
C GLU A 404 12.63 -7.55 36.16
N TRP A 405 11.95 -7.63 35.02
CA TRP A 405 11.69 -8.91 34.36
C TRP A 405 12.98 -9.66 33.98
N LEU A 406 13.99 -8.97 33.43
CA LEU A 406 15.30 -9.57 33.12
C LEU A 406 16.01 -10.10 34.36
N LYS A 407 16.03 -9.33 35.47
CA LYS A 407 16.61 -9.74 36.76
C LYS A 407 15.89 -10.97 37.30
N ASN A 408 14.56 -10.96 37.31
CA ASN A 408 13.75 -12.08 37.77
C ASN A 408 13.98 -13.35 36.94
N MET A 409 14.04 -13.24 35.60
CA MET A 409 14.34 -14.37 34.71
C MET A 409 15.77 -14.91 34.90
N PHE A 410 16.72 -14.09 35.33
CA PHE A 410 18.08 -14.53 35.62
C PHE A 410 18.15 -15.32 36.94
N LEU A 411 17.54 -14.76 37.99
CA LEU A 411 17.52 -15.34 39.34
C LEU A 411 16.68 -16.62 39.38
N GLN A 412 15.46 -16.56 38.84
CA GLN A 412 14.49 -17.66 38.79
C GLN A 412 14.01 -17.87 37.35
N PRO A 413 14.75 -18.63 36.52
CA PRO A 413 14.39 -18.88 35.13
C PRO A 413 13.02 -19.59 34.98
N GLN A 414 12.04 -18.89 34.41
CA GLN A 414 10.70 -19.43 34.12
C GLN A 414 10.64 -19.91 32.66
N MET A 415 11.21 -21.08 32.39
CA MET A 415 11.32 -21.63 31.02
C MET A 415 9.94 -21.94 30.40
N ASP A 416 8.95 -22.24 31.23
CA ASP A 416 7.55 -22.47 30.86
C ASP A 416 6.86 -21.21 30.29
N LYS A 417 7.36 -20.03 30.63
CA LYS A 417 6.84 -18.74 30.11
C LYS A 417 7.53 -18.26 28.84
N LEU A 418 8.62 -18.94 28.43
CA LEU A 418 9.30 -18.64 27.18
C LEU A 418 8.58 -19.29 26.01
N LEU A 419 8.54 -18.59 24.89
CA LEU A 419 8.11 -19.17 23.62
C LEU A 419 9.31 -19.86 22.99
N ASP A 420 9.69 -21.00 23.57
CA ASP A 420 10.87 -21.76 23.15
C ASP A 420 10.54 -22.74 22.01
N PHE A 421 11.42 -22.82 21.02
CA PHE A 421 11.29 -23.77 19.92
C PHE A 421 12.62 -24.45 19.59
N SER A 422 12.53 -25.65 19.02
CA SER A 422 13.70 -26.39 18.51
C SER A 422 13.62 -26.58 17.01
N THR A 423 14.75 -26.47 16.32
CA THR A 423 14.87 -26.85 14.90
C THR A 423 14.79 -28.37 14.73
N ARG A 424 14.51 -28.84 13.50
CA ARG A 424 14.40 -30.29 13.22
C ARG A 424 15.66 -31.05 13.63
N LYS A 425 16.85 -30.53 13.28
CA LYS A 425 18.14 -31.13 13.64
C LYS A 425 18.35 -31.26 15.15
N GLN A 426 17.84 -30.32 15.94
CA GLN A 426 17.97 -30.35 17.39
C GLN A 426 17.02 -31.37 18.03
N LYS A 427 15.82 -31.58 17.46
CA LYS A 427 14.85 -32.56 17.98
C LYS A 427 15.36 -34.00 17.87
N ASP A 428 16.17 -34.28 16.86
CA ASP A 428 16.71 -35.63 16.62
C ASP A 428 17.84 -36.01 17.61
N SER A 429 18.35 -35.07 18.42
CA SER A 429 19.51 -35.25 19.31
C SER A 429 19.20 -35.19 20.81
N GLN A 430 17.92 -35.28 21.20
CA GLN A 430 17.46 -34.87 22.53
C GLN A 430 17.85 -35.81 23.69
N GLU A 431 18.75 -35.35 24.57
CA GLU A 431 19.10 -35.95 25.87
C GLU A 431 18.75 -35.01 27.05
N LYS A 432 18.56 -35.56 28.26
CA LYS A 432 18.27 -34.81 29.51
C LYS A 432 19.26 -33.66 29.83
N ARG A 433 20.48 -33.66 29.28
CA ARG A 433 21.50 -32.59 29.43
C ARG A 433 21.12 -31.26 28.74
N GLU A 434 20.06 -31.21 27.95
CA GLU A 434 19.69 -30.00 27.21
C GLU A 434 19.03 -28.90 28.06
N GLN A 435 18.36 -29.25 29.16
CA GLN A 435 17.63 -28.27 29.96
C GLN A 435 18.55 -27.36 30.79
N GLU A 436 19.57 -27.92 31.44
CA GLU A 436 20.61 -27.16 32.14
C GLU A 436 21.38 -26.24 31.18
N ASN A 437 21.69 -26.75 29.99
CA ASN A 437 22.33 -25.97 28.93
C ASN A 437 21.45 -24.81 28.43
N SER A 438 20.13 -25.00 28.38
CA SER A 438 19.18 -23.96 27.96
C SER A 438 19.09 -22.83 28.99
N ILE A 439 19.05 -23.16 30.29
CA ILE A 439 19.10 -22.17 31.37
C ILE A 439 20.42 -21.38 31.34
N PHE A 440 21.54 -22.06 31.12
CA PHE A 440 22.85 -21.41 31.00
C PHE A 440 22.89 -20.43 29.81
N ARG A 441 22.39 -20.85 28.65
CA ARG A 441 22.29 -20.00 27.44
C ARG A 441 21.42 -18.77 27.69
N LEU A 442 20.28 -18.94 28.36
CA LEU A 442 19.39 -17.84 28.73
C LEU A 442 20.11 -16.84 29.63
N ARG A 443 20.72 -17.31 30.73
CA ARG A 443 21.45 -16.46 31.68
C ARG A 443 22.58 -15.69 30.99
N LYS A 444 23.34 -16.33 30.09
CA LYS A 444 24.37 -15.66 29.30
C LYS A 444 23.81 -14.51 28.48
N TRP A 445 22.67 -14.72 27.81
CA TRP A 445 22.01 -13.67 27.05
C TRP A 445 21.49 -12.55 27.95
N LEU A 446 20.87 -12.88 29.09
CA LEU A 446 20.34 -11.91 30.06
C LEU A 446 21.43 -10.98 30.60
N VAL A 447 22.60 -11.52 30.95
CA VAL A 447 23.75 -10.71 31.41
C VAL A 447 24.21 -9.75 30.32
N ALA A 448 24.43 -10.25 29.10
CA ALA A 448 24.82 -9.41 27.97
C ALA A 448 23.77 -8.34 27.64
N ARG A 449 22.48 -8.68 27.82
CA ARG A 449 21.36 -7.78 27.62
C ARG A 449 21.33 -6.66 28.65
N LEU A 450 21.47 -6.98 29.94
CA LEU A 450 21.52 -5.99 31.03
C LEU A 450 22.72 -5.05 30.85
N ALA A 451 23.91 -5.59 30.55
CA ALA A 451 25.10 -4.79 30.24
C ALA A 451 24.87 -3.84 29.05
N SER A 452 24.30 -4.35 27.95
CA SER A 452 23.92 -3.53 26.79
C SER A 452 22.97 -2.38 27.14
N ILE A 453 22.06 -2.57 28.11
CA ILE A 453 21.13 -1.52 28.52
C ILE A 453 21.89 -0.45 29.31
N ILE A 454 22.81 -0.83 30.19
CA ILE A 454 23.66 0.09 30.95
C ILE A 454 24.58 0.91 30.03
N ASP A 455 25.20 0.27 29.04
CA ASP A 455 26.18 0.93 28.16
C ASP A 455 25.52 1.88 27.13
N ASN A 456 24.22 1.73 26.85
CA ASN A 456 23.55 2.53 25.81
C ASN A 456 23.25 3.96 26.29
N HIS A 457 24.06 4.94 25.90
CA HIS A 457 23.88 6.37 26.27
C HIS A 457 22.55 7.00 25.82
N GLN A 458 21.84 6.42 24.84
CA GLN A 458 20.57 6.97 24.34
C GLN A 458 19.37 6.56 25.20
N VAL A 459 19.51 5.56 26.07
CA VAL A 459 18.47 5.12 26.98
C VAL A 459 18.43 6.07 28.19
N LYS A 460 17.29 6.71 28.45
CA LYS A 460 17.11 7.59 29.62
C LYS A 460 17.19 6.76 30.91
N LYS A 461 18.32 6.88 31.62
CA LYS A 461 18.59 6.16 32.87
C LYS A 461 18.89 7.14 34.00
N GLN A 462 18.42 6.81 35.19
CA GLN A 462 18.88 7.47 36.42
C GLN A 462 20.09 6.70 36.98
N GLU A 463 20.98 7.38 37.69
CA GLU A 463 22.18 6.76 38.27
C GLU A 463 21.84 5.61 39.23
N GLY A 464 20.79 5.76 40.04
CA GLY A 464 20.28 4.70 40.92
C GLY A 464 19.87 3.43 40.18
N PHE A 465 19.33 3.56 38.96
CA PHE A 465 18.96 2.42 38.11
C PHE A 465 20.20 1.66 37.61
N ILE A 466 21.27 2.38 37.26
CA ILE A 466 22.54 1.76 36.83
C ILE A 466 23.16 0.99 38.00
N MET A 467 23.19 1.59 39.18
CA MET A 467 23.75 0.98 40.39
C MET A 467 22.95 -0.26 40.84
N ASP A 468 21.63 -0.27 40.68
CA ASP A 468 20.78 -1.42 41.01
C ASP A 468 20.95 -2.61 40.06
N VAL A 469 21.30 -2.38 38.79
CA VAL A 469 21.58 -3.47 37.84
C VAL A 469 23.00 -4.01 38.01
N ALA A 470 23.95 -3.16 38.38
CA ALA A 470 25.34 -3.55 38.60
C ALA A 470 25.55 -4.35 39.90
N ARG A 471 24.71 -4.11 40.92
CA ARG A 471 24.67 -4.87 42.18
C ARG A 471 23.92 -6.18 42.01
#